data_AF-A0A0L0SRN9-F1
#
_entry.id   AF-A0A0L0SRN9-F1
#
_cell.length_a   1.000
_cell.length_b   1.000
_cell.length_c   1.000
_cell.angle_alpha   90.00
_cell.angle_beta   90.00
_cell.angle_gamma   90.00
#
_symmetry.space_group_name_H-M   'P 1'
#
loop_
_entity.id
_entity.type
_entity.pdbx_description
1 polymer ?
#
loop_
_entity_poly.entity_id
_entity_poly.type
_entity_poly.pdbx_seq_one_letter_code
_entity_poly.pdbx_strand_id
1 'polypeptide(L)'
;MAMSGGVDSAIAAHLLLSAGHRVTGIYMRNWDSTDETGVCTSDADWADVQAACRTLGIPSVRVDFVKEYWGQVFETALGEFEQGRTPNPDVWCNREIKFGALARRVLVEGVPGQGRFEYLATGHYARRVPLPNCDSARFQVARGLDAGKDQSYFLAAIDGNVLPRVLFPLGRAHKRDIKALARAVGLAKWADKKESMGICFIGKRRRFGDFLDGYIEPQPGHFILEDGTIVGAHDGLAKYTIGQAAKIHSQKDRYFVAHKDAKTGDVLVVPGRDHPRLFARKLRASWVRWIHPENEARALGGGVDGLTAQIRYRQEPVPCRVEKRPDGTYTVHLAHAVRAVTPGQVVAVYDGDVCLGCGLQMESDGLESVEEVGSEGSE
;
A
#
# COMPACT_ATOMS: atom_id res chain seq x y z
N MET A 1 -16.39 -11.95 8.43
CA MET A 1 -15.87 -11.50 7.12
C MET A 1 -15.89 -9.99 7.08
N ALA A 2 -14.75 -9.31 6.90
CA ALA A 2 -14.71 -7.87 6.71
C ALA A 2 -15.15 -7.52 5.27
N MET A 3 -16.24 -6.77 5.14
CA MET A 3 -16.88 -6.47 3.87
C MET A 3 -16.82 -4.97 3.56
N SER A 4 -16.50 -4.64 2.31
CA SER A 4 -16.32 -3.25 1.84
C SER A 4 -17.39 -2.81 0.84
N GLY A 5 -18.45 -3.60 0.65
CA GLY A 5 -19.46 -3.36 -0.40
C GLY A 5 -19.01 -3.73 -1.81
N GLY A 6 -17.82 -4.35 -1.96
CA GLY A 6 -17.27 -4.83 -3.24
C GLY A 6 -17.45 -6.34 -3.44
N VAL A 7 -17.36 -6.78 -4.71
CA VAL A 7 -17.54 -8.19 -5.11
C VAL A 7 -16.57 -9.15 -4.41
N ASP A 8 -15.33 -8.74 -4.21
CA ASP A 8 -14.29 -9.59 -3.63
C ASP A 8 -14.69 -10.04 -2.23
N SER A 9 -15.12 -9.09 -1.38
CA SER A 9 -15.53 -9.41 -0.02
C SER A 9 -16.83 -10.23 0.05
N ALA A 10 -17.77 -10.02 -0.88
CA ALA A 10 -19.00 -10.79 -0.95
C ALA A 10 -18.73 -12.24 -1.37
N ILE A 11 -17.84 -12.46 -2.35
CA ILE A 11 -17.48 -13.81 -2.77
C ILE A 11 -16.60 -14.52 -1.74
N ALA A 12 -15.69 -13.80 -1.08
CA ALA A 12 -14.96 -14.35 0.04
C ALA A 12 -15.91 -14.83 1.17
N ALA A 13 -16.99 -14.11 1.46
CA ALA A 13 -18.03 -14.55 2.39
C ALA A 13 -18.72 -15.84 1.90
N HIS A 14 -19.10 -15.88 0.62
CA HIS A 14 -19.71 -17.06 0.00
C HIS A 14 -18.80 -18.31 0.06
N LEU A 15 -17.50 -18.15 -0.21
CA LEU A 15 -16.53 -19.24 -0.15
C LEU A 15 -16.38 -19.78 1.29
N LEU A 16 -16.39 -18.90 2.29
CA LEU A 16 -16.36 -19.32 3.70
C LEU A 16 -17.63 -20.07 4.11
N LEU A 17 -18.81 -19.61 3.68
CA LEU A 17 -20.07 -20.31 3.90
C LEU A 17 -20.06 -21.70 3.26
N SER A 18 -19.59 -21.79 2.02
CA SER A 18 -19.48 -23.04 1.28
C SER A 18 -18.49 -24.02 1.91
N ALA A 19 -17.48 -23.51 2.61
CA ALA A 19 -16.55 -24.29 3.42
C ALA A 19 -17.10 -24.71 4.80
N GLY A 20 -18.37 -24.41 5.10
CA GLY A 20 -19.04 -24.81 6.35
C GLY A 20 -18.84 -23.86 7.53
N HIS A 21 -18.26 -22.68 7.32
CA HIS A 21 -18.14 -21.70 8.40
C HIS A 21 -19.46 -20.98 8.68
N ARG A 22 -19.70 -20.66 9.96
CA ARG A 22 -20.71 -19.66 10.35
C ARG A 22 -20.13 -18.25 10.11
N VAL A 23 -20.71 -17.51 9.17
CA VAL A 23 -20.18 -16.22 8.73
C VAL A 23 -21.08 -15.07 9.17
N THR A 24 -20.47 -14.02 9.75
CA THR A 24 -21.09 -12.69 9.91
C THR A 24 -20.32 -11.70 9.04
N GLY A 25 -21.04 -10.89 8.26
CA GLY A 25 -20.49 -9.75 7.51
C GLY A 25 -20.23 -8.57 8.45
N ILE A 26 -19.05 -7.99 8.41
CA ILE A 26 -18.66 -6.83 9.23
C ILE A 26 -18.26 -5.70 8.28
N TYR A 27 -19.02 -4.61 8.30
CA TYR A 27 -18.66 -3.37 7.62
C TYR A 27 -17.98 -2.42 8.60
N MET A 28 -16.90 -1.80 8.16
CA MET A 28 -16.19 -0.79 8.94
C MET A 28 -16.46 0.59 8.37
N ARG A 29 -16.94 1.51 9.21
CA ARG A 29 -16.97 2.94 8.89
C ARG A 29 -15.68 3.56 9.40
N ASN A 30 -14.82 4.00 8.49
CA ASN A 30 -13.49 4.55 8.81
C ASN A 30 -13.32 6.00 8.36
N TRP A 31 -14.27 6.53 7.60
CA TRP A 31 -14.25 7.91 7.14
C TRP A 31 -15.65 8.49 7.20
N ASP A 32 -15.75 9.76 7.57
CA ASP A 32 -17.00 10.49 7.53
C ASP A 32 -17.03 11.50 6.38
N SER A 33 -17.65 11.12 5.25
CA SER A 33 -17.62 11.97 4.05
C SER A 33 -18.71 13.05 4.04
N THR A 34 -19.61 13.05 5.03
CA THR A 34 -20.65 14.09 5.18
C THR A 34 -20.05 15.45 5.44
N ASP A 35 -18.93 15.50 6.15
CA ASP A 35 -18.30 16.75 6.58
C ASP A 35 -17.57 17.48 5.43
N GLU A 36 -17.19 16.76 4.36
CA GLU A 36 -16.45 17.33 3.23
C GLU A 36 -17.30 17.59 1.98
N THR A 37 -18.22 16.68 1.68
CA THR A 37 -18.89 16.66 0.36
C THR A 37 -20.41 16.66 0.44
N GLY A 38 -20.98 16.54 1.65
CA GLY A 38 -22.41 16.37 1.87
C GLY A 38 -22.99 15.05 1.32
N VAL A 39 -22.19 14.20 0.67
CA VAL A 39 -22.61 12.89 0.13
C VAL A 39 -21.93 11.78 0.91
N CYS A 40 -22.72 11.00 1.66
CA CYS A 40 -22.23 9.87 2.44
C CYS A 40 -22.02 8.64 1.54
N THR A 41 -20.82 8.46 1.01
CA THR A 41 -20.46 7.26 0.23
C THR A 41 -20.45 5.99 1.10
N SER A 42 -20.16 6.15 2.40
CA SER A 42 -20.16 5.06 3.37
C SER A 42 -21.56 4.44 3.57
N ASP A 43 -22.64 5.21 3.47
CA ASP A 43 -23.99 4.66 3.63
C ASP A 43 -24.41 3.81 2.43
N ALA A 44 -23.98 4.19 1.23
CA ALA A 44 -24.19 3.40 0.02
C ALA A 44 -23.42 2.06 0.09
N ASP A 45 -22.14 2.10 0.51
CA ASP A 45 -21.35 0.88 0.67
C ASP A 45 -21.90 -0.01 1.80
N TRP A 46 -22.41 0.58 2.90
CA TRP A 46 -23.11 -0.16 3.94
C TRP A 46 -24.37 -0.85 3.42
N ALA A 47 -25.20 -0.14 2.65
CA ALA A 47 -26.39 -0.72 2.03
C ALA A 47 -26.05 -1.87 1.08
N ASP A 48 -24.94 -1.75 0.33
CA ASP A 48 -24.43 -2.83 -0.52
C ASP A 48 -23.93 -4.03 0.31
N VAL A 49 -23.28 -3.82 1.46
CA VAL A 49 -22.92 -4.94 2.36
C VAL A 49 -24.17 -5.62 2.89
N GLN A 50 -25.16 -4.87 3.36
CA GLN A 50 -26.41 -5.44 3.87
C GLN A 50 -27.14 -6.23 2.78
N ALA A 51 -27.21 -5.71 1.55
CA ALA A 51 -27.81 -6.41 0.42
C ALA A 51 -27.07 -7.70 0.09
N ALA A 52 -25.74 -7.70 0.04
CA ALA A 52 -24.95 -8.91 -0.20
C ALA A 52 -25.16 -9.94 0.90
N CYS A 53 -25.18 -9.51 2.16
CA CYS A 53 -25.42 -10.38 3.31
C CYS A 53 -26.82 -11.00 3.28
N ARG A 54 -27.85 -10.25 2.88
CA ARG A 54 -29.21 -10.78 2.68
C ARG A 54 -29.24 -11.83 1.57
N THR A 55 -28.59 -11.59 0.43
CA THR A 55 -28.49 -12.59 -0.65
C THR A 55 -27.80 -13.87 -0.19
N LEU A 56 -26.79 -13.75 0.67
CA LEU A 56 -26.05 -14.91 1.20
C LEU A 56 -26.70 -15.55 2.44
N GLY A 57 -27.78 -14.98 2.98
CA GLY A 57 -28.42 -15.48 4.19
C GLY A 57 -27.58 -15.34 5.47
N ILE A 58 -26.71 -14.33 5.55
CA ILE A 58 -25.84 -14.09 6.72
C ILE A 58 -26.17 -12.78 7.45
N PRO A 59 -25.91 -12.71 8.77
CA PRO A 59 -26.02 -11.46 9.51
C PRO A 59 -24.95 -10.45 9.07
N SER A 60 -25.29 -9.17 9.17
CA SER A 60 -24.37 -8.05 8.91
C SER A 60 -24.34 -7.09 10.08
N VAL A 61 -23.15 -6.65 10.49
CA VAL A 61 -22.95 -5.64 11.54
C VAL A 61 -22.02 -4.53 11.08
N ARG A 62 -22.21 -3.33 11.63
CA ARG A 62 -21.35 -2.17 11.38
C ARG A 62 -20.52 -1.87 12.63
N VAL A 63 -19.24 -1.57 12.44
CA VAL A 63 -18.33 -1.06 13.46
C VAL A 63 -17.74 0.27 12.98
N ASP A 64 -17.42 1.16 13.91
CA ASP A 64 -16.87 2.48 13.64
C ASP A 64 -15.41 2.53 14.10
N PHE A 65 -14.53 2.99 13.22
CA PHE A 65 -13.11 3.25 13.48
C PHE A 65 -12.67 4.59 12.87
N VAL A 66 -13.59 5.58 12.77
CA VAL A 66 -13.27 6.90 12.20
C VAL A 66 -12.14 7.57 12.99
N LYS A 67 -12.18 7.49 14.32
CA LYS A 67 -11.17 8.09 15.20
C LYS A 67 -9.80 7.43 15.02
N GLU A 68 -9.77 6.10 14.99
CA GLU A 68 -8.54 5.33 14.81
C GLU A 68 -7.94 5.56 13.42
N TYR A 69 -8.77 5.59 12.37
CA TYR A 69 -8.31 5.87 11.02
C TYR A 69 -7.74 7.29 10.90
N TRP A 70 -8.43 8.28 11.46
CA TRP A 70 -7.97 9.66 11.45
C TRP A 70 -6.59 9.79 12.09
N GLY A 71 -6.43 9.36 13.34
CA GLY A 71 -5.16 9.52 14.06
C GLY A 71 -4.02 8.62 13.57
N GLN A 72 -4.30 7.35 13.28
CA GLN A 72 -3.24 6.35 13.02
C GLN A 72 -2.89 6.19 11.53
N VAL A 73 -3.75 6.65 10.63
CA VAL A 73 -3.54 6.53 9.18
C VAL A 73 -3.49 7.90 8.53
N PHE A 74 -4.50 8.73 8.75
CA PHE A 74 -4.65 9.97 8.00
C PHE A 74 -3.67 11.05 8.47
N GLU A 75 -3.62 11.37 9.76
CA GLU A 75 -2.67 12.35 10.32
C GLU A 75 -1.21 11.96 10.04
N THR A 76 -0.89 10.67 10.14
CA THR A 76 0.44 10.15 9.78
C THR A 76 0.75 10.40 8.30
N ALA A 77 -0.21 10.20 7.40
CA ALA A 77 -0.02 10.49 5.99
C ALA A 77 0.12 11.99 5.71
N LEU A 78 -0.64 12.84 6.39
CA LEU A 78 -0.51 14.31 6.26
C LEU A 78 0.90 14.77 6.66
N GLY A 79 1.42 14.31 7.79
CA GLY A 79 2.77 14.66 8.23
C GLY A 79 3.87 14.22 7.25
N GLU A 80 3.67 13.12 6.51
CA GLU A 80 4.58 12.70 5.43
C GLU A 80 4.48 13.65 4.22
N PHE A 81 3.27 14.05 3.83
CA PHE A 81 3.06 14.99 2.72
C PHE A 81 3.65 16.38 3.02
N GLU A 82 3.48 16.88 4.25
CA GLU A 82 4.05 18.15 4.73
C GLU A 82 5.58 18.19 4.64
N GLN A 83 6.21 17.03 4.82
CA GLN A 83 7.66 16.87 4.70
C GLN A 83 8.11 16.58 3.25
N GLY A 84 7.23 16.78 2.27
CA GLY A 84 7.53 16.56 0.85
C GLY A 84 7.60 15.09 0.45
N ARG A 85 7.24 14.14 1.31
CA ARG A 85 7.25 12.70 1.00
C ARG A 85 5.91 12.26 0.40
N THR A 86 5.84 11.03 -0.11
CA THR A 86 4.60 10.45 -0.65
C THR A 86 4.26 9.17 0.12
N PRO A 87 3.36 9.22 1.11
CA PRO A 87 3.00 8.07 1.94
C PRO A 87 2.18 7.02 1.17
N ASN A 88 2.07 5.82 1.74
CA ASN A 88 1.18 4.76 1.28
C ASN A 88 0.10 4.45 2.33
N PRO A 89 -0.98 5.24 2.44
CA PRO A 89 -1.97 5.10 3.51
C PRO A 89 -2.66 3.72 3.53
N ASP A 90 -2.70 2.99 2.41
CA ASP A 90 -3.31 1.67 2.35
C ASP A 90 -2.54 0.61 3.15
N VAL A 91 -1.20 0.70 3.21
CA VAL A 91 -0.38 -0.19 4.05
C VAL A 91 -0.67 0.06 5.54
N TRP A 92 -0.81 1.33 5.95
CA TRP A 92 -1.10 1.74 7.32
C TRP A 92 -2.53 1.38 7.71
N CYS A 93 -3.48 1.57 6.80
CA CYS A 93 -4.85 1.13 6.98
C CYS A 93 -4.95 -0.39 7.21
N ASN A 94 -4.18 -1.20 6.48
CA ASN A 94 -4.12 -2.63 6.75
C ASN A 94 -3.52 -2.92 8.12
N ARG A 95 -2.37 -2.33 8.43
CA ARG A 95 -1.66 -2.53 9.70
C ARG A 95 -2.47 -2.10 10.92
N GLU A 96 -2.93 -0.85 10.94
CA GLU A 96 -3.52 -0.22 12.12
C GLU A 96 -5.03 -0.48 12.24
N ILE A 97 -5.75 -0.54 11.12
CA ILE A 97 -7.22 -0.66 11.14
C ILE A 97 -7.67 -2.10 10.91
N LYS A 98 -7.38 -2.69 9.75
CA LYS A 98 -7.93 -4.02 9.40
C LYS A 98 -7.34 -5.15 10.24
N PHE A 99 -6.02 -5.14 10.45
CA PHE A 99 -5.31 -6.16 11.23
C PHE A 99 -4.90 -5.67 12.63
N GLY A 100 -5.16 -4.40 12.94
CA GLY A 100 -5.05 -3.83 14.28
C GLY A 100 -6.43 -3.72 14.95
N ALA A 101 -7.07 -2.55 14.84
CA ALA A 101 -8.32 -2.21 15.53
C ALA A 101 -9.46 -3.22 15.26
N LEU A 102 -9.72 -3.58 14.01
CA LEU A 102 -10.74 -4.57 13.66
C LEU A 102 -10.39 -5.95 14.21
N ALA A 103 -9.15 -6.41 14.05
CA ALA A 103 -8.73 -7.71 14.57
C ALA A 103 -8.93 -7.77 16.09
N ARG A 104 -8.52 -6.74 16.83
CA ARG A 104 -8.76 -6.62 18.27
C ARG A 104 -10.26 -6.65 18.60
N ARG A 105 -11.07 -5.86 17.89
CA ARG A 105 -12.52 -5.80 18.08
C ARG A 105 -13.19 -7.15 17.89
N VAL A 106 -12.86 -7.88 16.82
CA VAL A 106 -13.57 -9.12 16.48
C VAL A 106 -13.01 -10.35 17.19
N LEU A 107 -11.69 -10.38 17.48
CA LEU A 107 -11.01 -11.56 18.02
C LEU A 107 -10.85 -11.54 19.54
N VAL A 108 -10.82 -10.35 20.16
CA VAL A 108 -10.48 -10.17 21.59
C VAL A 108 -11.62 -9.52 22.37
N GLU A 109 -12.10 -8.35 21.93
CA GLU A 109 -13.13 -7.57 22.66
C GLU A 109 -14.54 -8.14 22.45
N GLY A 110 -14.82 -8.57 21.22
CA GLY A 110 -16.16 -8.96 20.77
C GLY A 110 -16.92 -7.81 20.14
N VAL A 111 -17.85 -8.15 19.26
CA VAL A 111 -18.75 -7.20 18.60
C VAL A 111 -20.09 -7.17 19.35
N PRO A 112 -20.61 -5.99 19.70
CA PRO A 112 -21.92 -5.86 20.34
C PRO A 112 -23.00 -6.67 19.61
N GLY A 113 -23.72 -7.52 20.34
CA GLY A 113 -24.77 -8.39 19.80
C GLY A 113 -24.30 -9.60 18.97
N GLN A 114 -22.99 -9.81 18.79
CA GLN A 114 -22.43 -10.99 18.10
C GLN A 114 -21.41 -11.77 18.95
N GLY A 115 -20.78 -11.11 19.93
CA GLY A 115 -19.72 -11.70 20.73
C GLY A 115 -18.38 -11.77 19.98
N ARG A 116 -17.50 -12.69 20.40
CA ARG A 116 -16.17 -12.88 19.81
C ARG A 116 -16.22 -13.85 18.64
N PHE A 117 -15.36 -13.62 17.66
CA PHE A 117 -15.17 -14.49 16.50
C PHE A 117 -13.86 -15.27 16.63
N GLU A 118 -13.83 -16.48 16.11
CA GLU A 118 -12.62 -17.30 16.07
C GLU A 118 -11.63 -16.81 15.01
N TYR A 119 -12.16 -16.40 13.85
CA TYR A 119 -11.38 -15.97 12.70
C TYR A 119 -11.86 -14.63 12.12
N LEU A 120 -10.91 -13.84 11.63
CA LEU A 120 -11.13 -12.67 10.79
C LEU A 120 -10.79 -13.02 9.34
N ALA A 121 -11.73 -12.83 8.43
CA ALA A 121 -11.48 -12.99 6.99
C ALA A 121 -11.57 -11.66 6.26
N THR A 122 -10.73 -11.49 5.23
CA THR A 122 -10.74 -10.30 4.37
C THR A 122 -10.74 -10.71 2.89
N GLY A 123 -11.20 -9.82 2.01
CA GLY A 123 -11.23 -10.05 0.56
C GLY A 123 -9.89 -9.81 -0.14
N HIS A 124 -8.76 -9.92 0.56
CA HIS A 124 -7.45 -9.69 -0.06
C HIS A 124 -7.01 -10.88 -0.92
N TYR A 125 -6.43 -10.57 -2.08
CA TYR A 125 -5.74 -11.52 -2.94
C TYR A 125 -4.32 -11.76 -2.42
N ALA A 126 -4.23 -12.42 -1.28
CA ALA A 126 -2.98 -12.85 -0.67
C ALA A 126 -3.17 -14.25 -0.09
N ARG A 127 -2.09 -15.00 0.09
CA ARG A 127 -2.14 -16.32 0.73
C ARG A 127 -1.63 -16.23 2.16
N ARG A 128 -2.18 -17.10 2.98
CA ARG A 128 -1.64 -17.43 4.30
C ARG A 128 -0.97 -18.80 4.19
N VAL A 129 0.34 -18.87 4.43
CA VAL A 129 1.13 -20.10 4.34
C VAL A 129 1.75 -20.42 5.69
N PRO A 130 1.96 -21.70 6.06
CA PRO A 130 2.66 -22.05 7.29
C PRO A 130 4.07 -21.43 7.31
N LEU A 131 4.51 -20.98 8.48
CA LEU A 131 5.91 -20.62 8.68
C LEU A 131 6.73 -21.92 8.77
N PRO A 132 7.78 -22.10 7.93
CA PRO A 132 8.61 -23.30 7.99
C PRO A 132 9.31 -23.46 9.33
N ASN A 133 9.61 -24.70 9.72
CA ASN A 133 10.41 -25.05 10.89
C ASN A 133 9.87 -24.45 12.21
N CYS A 134 8.54 -24.36 12.33
CA CYS A 134 7.87 -23.88 13.53
C CYS A 134 6.90 -24.95 14.04
N ASP A 135 7.11 -25.42 15.28
CA ASP A 135 6.24 -26.42 15.93
C ASP A 135 4.88 -25.84 16.34
N SER A 136 4.76 -24.50 16.37
CA SER A 136 3.50 -23.80 16.64
C SER A 136 2.83 -23.39 15.33
N ALA A 137 1.50 -23.25 15.35
CA ALA A 137 0.70 -22.85 14.19
C ALA A 137 0.90 -21.36 13.81
N ARG A 138 2.13 -21.00 13.43
CA ARG A 138 2.48 -19.69 12.86
C ARG A 138 2.37 -19.71 11.36
N PHE A 139 2.01 -18.57 10.81
CA PHE A 139 1.76 -18.39 9.39
C PHE A 139 2.45 -17.13 8.89
N GLN A 140 2.69 -17.08 7.58
CA GLN A 140 3.22 -15.92 6.87
C GLN A 140 2.24 -15.47 5.79
N VAL A 141 2.42 -14.22 5.35
CA VAL A 141 1.77 -13.71 4.15
C VAL A 141 2.58 -14.16 2.95
N ALA A 142 1.90 -14.67 1.93
CA ALA A 142 2.49 -14.95 0.63
C ALA A 142 1.67 -14.30 -0.49
N ARG A 143 2.30 -14.11 -1.66
CA ARG A 143 1.65 -13.55 -2.86
C ARG A 143 0.37 -14.30 -3.22
N GLY A 144 -0.65 -13.58 -3.67
CA GLY A 144 -1.82 -14.18 -4.31
C GLY A 144 -1.44 -14.86 -5.63
N LEU A 145 -2.20 -15.89 -6.04
CA LEU A 145 -1.94 -16.59 -7.31
C LEU A 145 -2.27 -15.73 -8.55
N ASP A 146 -3.14 -14.74 -8.40
CA ASP A 146 -3.40 -13.74 -9.44
C ASP A 146 -2.39 -12.60 -9.35
N ALA A 147 -1.30 -12.68 -10.11
CA ALA A 147 -0.24 -11.67 -10.11
C ALA A 147 -0.72 -10.24 -10.40
N GLY A 148 -1.79 -10.06 -11.18
CA GLY A 148 -2.35 -8.73 -11.50
C GLY A 148 -3.16 -8.11 -10.35
N LYS A 149 -3.48 -8.92 -9.34
CA LYS A 149 -4.31 -8.58 -8.18
C LYS A 149 -3.65 -8.87 -6.84
N ASP A 150 -2.48 -9.51 -6.83
CA ASP A 150 -1.72 -9.81 -5.61
C ASP A 150 -1.64 -8.60 -4.69
N GLN A 151 -2.14 -8.76 -3.47
CA GLN A 151 -2.23 -7.70 -2.47
C GLN A 151 -1.27 -7.91 -1.30
N SER A 152 -0.33 -8.86 -1.37
CA SER A 152 0.65 -9.08 -0.29
C SER A 152 1.46 -7.83 0.04
N TYR A 153 1.72 -6.97 -0.95
CA TYR A 153 2.43 -5.69 -0.77
C TYR A 153 1.74 -4.80 0.28
N PHE A 154 0.40 -4.71 0.24
CA PHE A 154 -0.35 -3.89 1.20
C PHE A 154 -0.43 -4.53 2.59
N LEU A 155 -0.08 -5.81 2.71
CA LEU A 155 -0.07 -6.57 3.94
C LEU A 155 1.34 -6.71 4.54
N ALA A 156 2.36 -6.14 3.91
CA ALA A 156 3.76 -6.34 4.31
C ALA A 156 4.10 -5.79 5.72
N ALA A 157 3.27 -4.88 6.23
CA ALA A 157 3.45 -4.24 7.54
C ALA A 157 2.61 -4.88 8.67
N ILE A 158 1.88 -5.97 8.43
CA ILE A 158 1.04 -6.58 9.48
C ILE A 158 1.89 -7.35 10.49
N ASP A 159 1.35 -7.53 11.69
CA ASP A 159 1.94 -8.39 12.72
C ASP A 159 1.63 -9.88 12.43
N GLY A 160 2.66 -10.72 12.32
CA GLY A 160 2.51 -12.16 12.11
C GLY A 160 1.69 -12.87 13.18
N ASN A 161 1.58 -12.31 14.39
CA ASN A 161 0.79 -12.86 15.49
C ASN A 161 -0.73 -12.86 15.21
N VAL A 162 -1.21 -12.04 14.28
CA VAL A 162 -2.64 -12.03 13.91
C VAL A 162 -2.99 -13.16 12.94
N LEU A 163 -2.00 -13.64 12.16
CA LEU A 163 -2.21 -14.58 11.05
C LEU A 163 -2.79 -15.94 11.42
N PRO A 164 -2.55 -16.54 12.62
CA PRO A 164 -3.19 -17.79 13.00
C PRO A 164 -4.73 -17.72 12.95
N ARG A 165 -5.29 -16.54 13.19
CA ARG A 165 -6.74 -16.27 13.22
C ARG A 165 -7.22 -15.46 12.02
N VAL A 166 -6.41 -15.31 10.96
CA VAL A 166 -6.79 -14.61 9.73
C VAL A 166 -6.96 -15.56 8.57
N LEU A 167 -7.97 -15.29 7.72
CA LEU A 167 -8.25 -16.03 6.50
C LEU A 167 -8.25 -15.10 5.27
N PHE A 168 -7.69 -15.61 4.17
CA PHE A 168 -7.69 -14.96 2.85
C PHE A 168 -8.33 -15.88 1.80
N PRO A 169 -9.68 -15.93 1.71
CA PRO A 169 -10.36 -16.88 0.83
C PRO A 169 -10.03 -16.71 -0.66
N LEU A 170 -9.57 -15.53 -1.07
CA LEU A 170 -9.30 -15.21 -2.47
C LEU A 170 -7.83 -15.44 -2.88
N GLY A 171 -6.96 -15.86 -1.95
CA GLY A 171 -5.52 -15.98 -2.22
C GLY A 171 -5.14 -16.93 -3.35
N ARG A 172 -6.03 -17.88 -3.68
CA ARG A 172 -5.85 -18.87 -4.75
C ARG A 172 -6.72 -18.63 -5.98
N ALA A 173 -7.52 -17.56 -6.00
CA ALA A 173 -8.48 -17.31 -7.06
C ALA A 173 -7.99 -16.22 -8.02
N HIS A 174 -8.37 -16.33 -9.30
CA HIS A 174 -8.23 -15.22 -10.24
C HIS A 174 -9.47 -14.34 -10.23
N LYS A 175 -9.28 -13.02 -10.42
CA LYS A 175 -10.39 -12.05 -10.40
C LYS A 175 -11.49 -12.34 -11.41
N ARG A 176 -11.13 -12.91 -12.57
CA ARG A 176 -12.09 -13.32 -13.59
C ARG A 176 -13.06 -14.39 -13.05
N ASP A 177 -12.54 -15.35 -12.29
CA ASP A 177 -13.30 -16.45 -11.72
C ASP A 177 -14.20 -15.94 -10.60
N ILE A 178 -13.72 -14.98 -9.81
CA ILE A 178 -14.52 -14.28 -8.78
C ILE A 178 -15.73 -13.57 -9.39
N LYS A 179 -15.57 -12.88 -10.52
CA LYS A 179 -16.71 -12.24 -11.20
C LYS A 179 -17.68 -13.25 -11.81
N ALA A 180 -17.18 -14.36 -12.35
CA ALA A 180 -18.04 -15.42 -12.88
C ALA A 180 -18.86 -16.07 -11.76
N LEU A 181 -18.20 -16.43 -10.66
CA LEU A 181 -18.85 -17.00 -9.48
C LEU A 181 -19.90 -16.03 -8.90
N ALA A 182 -19.59 -14.74 -8.83
CA ALA A 182 -20.55 -13.74 -8.35
C ALA A 182 -21.86 -13.72 -9.14
N ARG A 183 -21.79 -13.88 -10.47
CA ARG A 183 -23.01 -13.98 -11.29
C ARG A 183 -23.77 -15.27 -11.01
N ALA A 184 -23.07 -16.39 -10.83
CA ALA A 184 -23.69 -17.68 -10.55
C ALA A 184 -24.42 -17.74 -9.20
N VAL A 185 -23.97 -17.00 -8.19
CA VAL A 185 -24.52 -17.04 -6.82
C VAL A 185 -25.48 -15.90 -6.50
N GLY A 186 -26.04 -15.24 -7.52
CA GLY A 186 -27.01 -14.16 -7.34
C GLY A 186 -26.40 -12.82 -6.91
N LEU A 187 -25.09 -12.65 -7.03
CA LEU A 187 -24.35 -11.42 -6.71
C LEU A 187 -23.89 -10.65 -7.98
N ALA A 188 -24.62 -10.79 -9.10
CA ALA A 188 -24.27 -10.15 -10.38
C ALA A 188 -24.10 -8.62 -10.27
N LYS A 189 -24.95 -7.95 -9.46
CA LYS A 189 -24.85 -6.51 -9.16
C LYS A 189 -23.44 -6.10 -8.71
N TRP A 190 -22.80 -6.89 -7.86
CA TRP A 190 -21.45 -6.61 -7.37
C TRP A 190 -20.38 -6.91 -8.42
N ALA A 191 -20.59 -7.93 -9.27
CA ALA A 191 -19.65 -8.29 -10.34
C ALA A 191 -19.44 -7.15 -11.36
N ASP A 192 -20.50 -6.39 -11.61
CA ASP A 192 -20.53 -5.28 -12.55
C ASP A 192 -20.16 -3.93 -11.90
N LYS A 193 -20.18 -3.85 -10.56
CA LYS A 193 -19.70 -2.67 -9.82
C LYS A 193 -18.21 -2.44 -10.11
N LYS A 194 -17.85 -1.19 -10.41
CA LYS A 194 -16.44 -0.79 -10.58
C LYS A 194 -15.68 -0.99 -9.28
N GLU A 195 -14.42 -1.40 -9.39
CA GLU A 195 -13.56 -1.50 -8.21
C GLU A 195 -13.32 -0.11 -7.61
N SER A 196 -13.31 -0.05 -6.28
CA SER A 196 -12.91 1.16 -5.57
C SER A 196 -11.44 1.43 -5.87
N MET A 197 -11.17 2.63 -6.40
CA MET A 197 -9.83 3.13 -6.68
C MET A 197 -9.58 4.34 -5.77
N GLY A 198 -8.32 4.63 -5.46
CA GLY A 198 -7.94 5.72 -4.56
C GLY A 198 -7.62 5.23 -3.15
N ILE A 199 -7.44 6.16 -2.22
CA ILE A 199 -7.09 5.86 -0.83
C ILE A 199 -8.25 5.10 -0.18
N CYS A 200 -7.92 4.05 0.59
CA CYS A 200 -8.92 3.26 1.31
C CYS A 200 -9.89 4.17 2.09
N PHE A 201 -11.20 3.94 1.95
CA PHE A 201 -12.28 4.67 2.63
C PHE A 201 -12.51 6.14 2.24
N ILE A 202 -11.51 6.84 1.69
CA ILE A 202 -11.67 8.21 1.16
C ILE A 202 -12.14 8.18 -0.32
N GLY A 203 -11.79 7.12 -1.06
CA GLY A 203 -12.20 6.90 -2.44
C GLY A 203 -11.39 7.67 -3.48
N LYS A 204 -11.88 7.69 -4.73
CA LYS A 204 -11.20 8.36 -5.85
C LYS A 204 -11.51 9.84 -5.84
N ARG A 205 -10.51 10.68 -5.58
CA ARG A 205 -10.58 12.13 -5.82
C ARG A 205 -10.08 12.46 -7.22
N ARG A 206 -10.86 13.20 -8.01
CA ARG A 206 -10.51 13.56 -9.40
C ARG A 206 -9.27 14.45 -9.46
N ARG A 207 -9.05 15.25 -8.42
CA ARG A 207 -7.85 16.04 -8.17
C ARG A 207 -7.45 15.79 -6.72
N PHE A 208 -6.41 14.99 -6.53
CA PHE A 208 -5.93 14.65 -5.19
C PHE A 208 -5.27 15.85 -4.51
N GLY A 209 -4.66 16.77 -5.29
CA GLY A 209 -4.12 18.02 -4.77
C GLY A 209 -5.17 18.87 -4.06
N ASP A 210 -6.34 19.07 -4.68
CA ASP A 210 -7.45 19.84 -4.08
C ASP A 210 -7.95 19.22 -2.77
N PHE A 211 -7.83 17.90 -2.61
CA PHE A 211 -8.15 17.23 -1.35
C PHE A 211 -7.11 17.56 -0.27
N LEU A 212 -5.82 17.59 -0.61
CA LEU A 212 -4.76 17.97 0.33
C LEU A 212 -4.86 19.43 0.76
N ASP A 213 -5.33 20.33 -0.11
CA ASP A 213 -5.51 21.76 0.19
C ASP A 213 -6.50 22.01 1.35
N GLY A 214 -7.37 21.04 1.67
CA GLY A 214 -8.27 21.11 2.82
C GLY A 214 -7.60 20.77 4.17
N TYR A 215 -6.38 20.23 4.17
CA TYR A 215 -5.71 19.72 5.37
C TYR A 215 -4.27 20.20 5.54
N ILE A 216 -3.60 20.58 4.46
CA ILE A 216 -2.20 20.97 4.45
C ILE A 216 -2.09 22.39 3.90
N GLU A 217 -1.36 23.24 4.61
CA GLU A 217 -1.07 24.59 4.12
C GLU A 217 -0.26 24.50 2.80
N PRO A 218 -0.69 25.18 1.72
CA PRO A 218 0.04 25.18 0.48
C PRO A 218 1.48 25.68 0.65
N GLN A 219 2.44 24.91 0.16
CA GLN A 219 3.85 25.30 0.06
C GLN A 219 4.22 25.56 -1.40
N PRO A 220 3.91 26.76 -1.95
CA PRO A 220 4.27 27.10 -3.32
C PRO A 220 5.78 27.21 -3.48
N GLY A 221 6.25 26.98 -4.70
CA GLY A 221 7.68 26.95 -5.02
C GLY A 221 7.92 26.89 -6.53
N HIS A 222 9.16 26.65 -6.93
CA HIS A 222 9.56 26.66 -8.33
C HIS A 222 9.89 25.26 -8.85
N PHE A 223 9.62 25.06 -10.13
CA PHE A 223 10.27 24.00 -10.89
C PHE A 223 11.64 24.48 -11.33
N ILE A 224 12.69 23.75 -10.93
CA ILE A 224 14.08 24.06 -11.25
C ILE A 224 14.70 22.95 -12.09
N LEU A 225 15.61 23.31 -12.99
CA LEU A 225 16.46 22.38 -13.73
C LEU A 225 17.76 22.09 -12.96
N GLU A 226 18.57 21.16 -13.48
CA GLU A 226 19.85 20.77 -12.86
C GLU A 226 20.87 21.91 -12.80
N ASP A 227 20.80 22.86 -13.72
CA ASP A 227 21.65 24.06 -13.74
C ASP A 227 21.10 25.21 -12.86
N GLY A 228 19.99 24.97 -12.15
CA GLY A 228 19.31 25.96 -11.33
C GLY A 228 18.32 26.86 -12.08
N THR A 229 18.15 26.68 -13.40
CA THR A 229 17.19 27.46 -14.18
C THR A 229 15.77 27.22 -13.71
N ILE A 230 15.05 28.30 -13.39
CA ILE A 230 13.62 28.25 -13.05
C ILE A 230 12.81 28.14 -14.35
N VAL A 231 11.99 27.09 -14.45
CA VAL A 231 11.17 26.80 -15.64
C VAL A 231 9.67 26.95 -15.42
N GLY A 232 9.25 27.18 -14.16
CA GLY A 232 7.86 27.45 -13.80
C GLY A 232 7.66 27.51 -12.30
N ALA A 233 6.41 27.73 -11.87
CA ALA A 233 5.99 27.71 -10.48
C ALA A 233 4.96 26.60 -10.24
N HIS A 234 4.78 26.23 -8.97
CA HIS A 234 3.75 25.29 -8.54
C HIS A 234 3.08 25.71 -7.23
N ASP A 235 1.88 25.18 -7.00
CA ASP A 235 1.02 25.59 -5.88
C ASP A 235 1.15 24.71 -4.63
N GLY A 236 2.11 23.78 -4.57
CA GLY A 236 2.28 22.94 -3.39
C GLY A 236 3.21 21.76 -3.58
N LEU A 237 4.27 21.67 -2.78
CA LEU A 237 5.23 20.55 -2.80
C LEU A 237 4.54 19.18 -2.65
N ALA A 238 3.55 19.06 -1.75
CA ALA A 238 2.82 17.83 -1.48
C ALA A 238 2.06 17.25 -2.70
N LYS A 239 1.79 18.06 -3.73
CA LYS A 239 1.04 17.67 -4.93
C LYS A 239 1.87 16.87 -5.94
N TYR A 240 3.17 16.73 -5.69
CA TYR A 240 4.13 16.11 -6.60
C TYR A 240 4.78 14.88 -5.98
N THR A 241 4.97 13.86 -6.81
CA THR A 241 5.67 12.63 -6.46
C THR A 241 6.84 12.40 -7.41
N ILE A 242 7.96 11.87 -6.92
CA ILE A 242 9.12 11.54 -7.75
C ILE A 242 8.68 10.62 -8.91
N GLY A 243 9.18 10.95 -10.11
CA GLY A 243 8.85 10.27 -11.36
C GLY A 243 7.51 10.68 -12.00
N GLN A 244 6.71 11.55 -11.38
CA GLN A 244 5.51 12.15 -11.96
C GLN A 244 5.88 13.16 -13.05
N ALA A 245 5.08 13.26 -14.10
CA ALA A 245 5.24 14.32 -15.09
C ALA A 245 4.80 15.68 -14.49
N ALA A 246 5.69 16.68 -14.52
CA ALA A 246 5.47 17.99 -13.90
C ALA A 246 4.53 18.91 -14.71
N LYS A 247 4.23 18.56 -15.98
CA LYS A 247 3.33 19.31 -16.89
C LYS A 247 3.59 20.82 -16.92
N ILE A 248 4.81 21.19 -17.30
CA ILE A 248 5.28 22.58 -17.37
C ILE A 248 4.91 23.15 -18.74
N HIS A 249 3.95 24.09 -18.78
CA HIS A 249 3.38 24.61 -20.04
C HIS A 249 4.36 25.43 -20.88
N SER A 250 5.36 26.04 -20.25
CA SER A 250 6.42 26.82 -20.91
C SER A 250 7.45 25.95 -21.66
N GLN A 251 7.42 24.63 -21.46
CA GLN A 251 8.41 23.70 -21.99
C GLN A 251 7.82 22.83 -23.11
N LYS A 252 8.60 22.63 -24.18
CA LYS A 252 8.21 21.74 -25.29
C LYS A 252 8.34 20.27 -24.90
N ASP A 253 9.39 19.94 -24.16
CA ASP A 253 9.66 18.58 -23.70
C ASP A 253 8.88 18.21 -22.44
N ARG A 254 8.72 16.90 -22.24
CA ARG A 254 8.09 16.38 -21.02
C ARG A 254 9.11 16.27 -19.90
N TYR A 255 8.87 17.05 -18.85
CA TYR A 255 9.66 17.05 -17.63
C TYR A 255 9.05 16.16 -16.54
N PHE A 256 9.92 15.53 -15.75
CA PHE A 256 9.55 14.62 -14.66
C PHE A 256 10.20 15.07 -13.36
N VAL A 257 9.48 14.94 -12.26
CA VAL A 257 9.97 15.26 -10.91
C VAL A 257 11.10 14.30 -10.53
N ALA A 258 12.29 14.82 -10.30
CA ALA A 258 13.46 14.04 -9.89
C ALA A 258 13.75 14.17 -8.40
N HIS A 259 13.55 15.34 -7.82
CA HIS A 259 13.77 15.60 -6.41
C HIS A 259 12.81 16.68 -5.89
N LYS A 260 12.61 16.70 -4.57
CA LYS A 260 11.73 17.63 -3.87
C LYS A 260 12.49 18.16 -2.66
N ASP A 261 12.72 19.46 -2.62
CA ASP A 261 13.37 20.10 -1.48
C ASP A 261 12.31 20.69 -0.55
N ALA A 262 12.09 20.05 0.60
CA ALA A 262 11.12 20.52 1.59
C ALA A 262 11.56 21.80 2.33
N LYS A 263 12.85 22.17 2.27
CA LYS A 263 13.37 23.38 2.91
C LYS A 263 13.15 24.61 2.03
N THR A 264 13.42 24.49 0.74
CA THR A 264 13.24 25.62 -0.20
C THR A 264 11.84 25.65 -0.82
N GLY A 265 11.15 24.50 -0.84
CA GLY A 265 9.88 24.32 -1.55
C GLY A 265 10.06 24.03 -3.03
N ASP A 266 11.29 23.93 -3.54
CA ASP A 266 11.56 23.72 -4.97
C ASP A 266 11.44 22.25 -5.38
N VAL A 267 11.08 22.06 -6.65
CA VAL A 267 10.96 20.75 -7.29
C VAL A 267 11.93 20.68 -8.46
N LEU A 268 12.97 19.86 -8.32
CA LEU A 268 13.89 19.54 -9.40
C LEU A 268 13.17 18.69 -10.45
N VAL A 269 13.22 19.12 -11.70
CA VAL A 269 12.65 18.40 -12.83
C VAL A 269 13.70 18.08 -13.89
N VAL A 270 13.56 16.93 -14.53
CA VAL A 270 14.48 16.45 -15.56
C VAL A 270 13.74 16.09 -16.85
N PRO A 271 14.35 16.29 -18.03
CA PRO A 271 13.72 15.99 -19.29
C PRO A 271 13.70 14.48 -19.56
N GLY A 272 12.59 13.98 -20.08
CA GLY A 272 12.48 12.59 -20.52
C GLY A 272 12.22 11.59 -19.38
N ARG A 273 11.55 10.49 -19.75
CA ARG A 273 11.10 9.49 -18.78
C ARG A 273 12.26 8.65 -18.22
N ASP A 274 13.31 8.49 -19.02
CA ASP A 274 14.43 7.60 -18.77
C ASP A 274 15.70 8.35 -18.30
N HIS A 275 15.53 9.58 -17.82
CA HIS A 275 16.63 10.39 -17.31
C HIS A 275 17.37 9.67 -16.15
N PRO A 276 18.71 9.59 -16.15
CA PRO A 276 19.48 8.83 -15.16
C PRO A 276 19.16 9.17 -13.69
N ARG A 277 18.97 10.45 -13.38
CA ARG A 277 18.58 10.91 -12.02
C ARG A 277 17.26 10.31 -11.50
N LEU A 278 16.40 9.79 -12.38
CA LEU A 278 15.17 9.13 -11.96
C LEU A 278 15.42 7.70 -11.49
N PHE A 279 16.62 7.15 -11.64
CA PHE A 279 16.91 5.75 -11.32
C PHE A 279 17.87 5.64 -10.16
N ALA A 280 17.65 4.62 -9.32
CA ALA A 280 18.53 4.28 -8.22
C ALA A 280 18.74 2.76 -8.16
N ARG A 281 19.94 2.34 -7.75
CA ARG A 281 20.28 0.93 -7.47
C ARG A 281 20.32 0.61 -5.98
N LYS A 282 20.20 1.62 -5.13
CA LYS A 282 20.18 1.49 -3.67
C LYS A 282 19.14 2.43 -3.11
N LEU A 283 18.50 2.01 -2.03
CA LEU A 283 17.65 2.87 -1.24
C LEU A 283 17.89 2.62 0.24
N ARG A 284 17.79 3.68 1.04
CA ARG A 284 17.76 3.55 2.50
C ARG A 284 16.31 3.40 2.94
N ALA A 285 16.08 2.58 3.96
CA ALA A 285 14.76 2.36 4.52
C ALA A 285 14.80 2.41 6.05
N SER A 286 13.86 3.16 6.63
CA SER A 286 13.52 3.03 8.05
C SER A 286 12.59 1.83 8.19
N TRP A 287 12.99 0.83 8.98
CA TRP A 287 12.27 -0.43 8.98
C TRP A 287 10.96 -0.33 9.75
N VAL A 288 9.87 -0.74 9.11
CA VAL A 288 8.54 -0.67 9.69
C VAL A 288 8.28 -1.94 10.49
N ARG A 289 8.40 -3.10 9.83
CA ARG A 289 8.11 -4.39 10.45
C ARG A 289 8.62 -5.55 9.61
N TRP A 290 9.27 -6.50 10.27
CA TRP A 290 9.32 -7.89 9.81
C TRP A 290 8.07 -8.61 10.28
N ILE A 291 7.35 -9.32 9.41
CA ILE A 291 6.08 -9.99 9.77
C ILE A 291 6.30 -10.90 10.99
N HIS A 292 7.41 -11.62 11.00
CA HIS A 292 7.97 -12.23 12.20
C HIS A 292 9.39 -11.71 12.44
N PRO A 293 9.83 -11.53 13.70
CA PRO A 293 11.18 -11.05 14.00
C PRO A 293 12.30 -11.85 13.33
N GLU A 294 12.18 -13.18 13.25
CA GLU A 294 13.19 -14.04 12.63
C GLU A 294 13.35 -13.84 11.11
N ASN A 295 12.38 -13.19 10.46
CA ASN A 295 12.49 -12.85 9.05
C ASN A 295 13.62 -11.83 8.80
N GLU A 296 14.04 -11.07 9.81
CA GLU A 296 15.22 -10.20 9.73
C GLU A 296 16.48 -11.03 9.42
N ALA A 297 16.71 -12.09 10.18
CA ALA A 297 17.88 -12.95 9.98
C ALA A 297 17.85 -13.60 8.59
N ARG A 298 16.66 -14.02 8.11
CA ARG A 298 16.48 -14.54 6.75
C ARG A 298 16.81 -13.47 5.69
N ALA A 299 16.37 -12.23 5.90
CA ALA A 299 16.60 -11.14 4.96
C ALA A 299 18.08 -10.72 4.90
N LEU A 300 18.77 -10.70 6.03
CA LEU A 300 20.19 -10.33 6.12
C LEU A 300 21.12 -11.47 5.64
N GLY A 301 20.70 -12.72 5.76
CA GLY A 301 21.43 -13.88 5.23
C GLY A 301 21.22 -14.14 3.74
N GLY A 302 20.26 -13.45 3.09
CA GLY A 302 19.99 -13.59 1.67
C GLY A 302 21.01 -12.84 0.79
N GLY A 303 21.63 -13.54 -0.15
CA GLY A 303 22.34 -12.90 -1.26
C GLY A 303 21.38 -12.20 -2.23
N VAL A 304 21.92 -11.46 -3.21
CA VAL A 304 21.13 -10.65 -4.17
C VAL A 304 20.10 -11.49 -4.94
N ASP A 305 20.40 -12.76 -5.20
CA ASP A 305 19.53 -13.66 -5.96
C ASP A 305 18.52 -14.44 -5.10
N GLY A 306 18.62 -14.33 -3.77
CA GLY A 306 17.76 -15.07 -2.83
C GLY A 306 16.50 -14.33 -2.43
N LEU A 307 16.44 -13.01 -2.67
CA LEU A 307 15.35 -12.14 -2.23
C LEU A 307 14.94 -11.18 -3.34
N THR A 308 13.70 -10.72 -3.30
CA THR A 308 13.23 -9.64 -4.17
C THR A 308 12.62 -8.50 -3.37
N ALA A 309 12.83 -7.28 -3.84
CA ALA A 309 12.23 -6.06 -3.30
C ALA A 309 11.17 -5.52 -4.27
N GLN A 310 10.09 -5.01 -3.71
CA GLN A 310 9.05 -4.29 -4.44
C GLN A 310 8.89 -2.91 -3.79
N ILE A 311 9.19 -1.84 -4.54
CA ILE A 311 9.22 -0.46 -4.01
C ILE A 311 7.93 0.32 -4.34
N ARG A 312 7.04 -0.28 -5.12
CA ARG A 312 5.67 0.22 -5.32
C ARG A 312 4.75 -0.91 -5.78
N TYR A 313 3.47 -0.76 -5.50
CA TYR A 313 2.45 -1.72 -5.93
C TYR A 313 2.46 -1.88 -7.46
N ARG A 314 2.34 -3.13 -7.94
CA ARG A 314 2.38 -3.55 -9.36
C ARG A 314 3.70 -3.34 -10.10
N GLN A 315 4.76 -2.92 -9.41
CA GLN A 315 6.09 -3.06 -9.96
C GLN A 315 6.48 -4.54 -9.99
N GLU A 316 7.18 -4.94 -11.04
CA GLU A 316 7.89 -6.21 -11.07
C GLU A 316 8.90 -6.29 -9.89
N PRO A 317 8.93 -7.39 -9.13
CA PRO A 317 9.89 -7.56 -8.06
C PRO A 317 11.33 -7.55 -8.59
N VAL A 318 12.22 -6.88 -7.87
CA VAL A 318 13.62 -6.70 -8.27
C VAL A 318 14.51 -7.52 -7.35
N PRO A 319 15.39 -8.40 -7.86
CA PRO A 319 16.34 -9.11 -7.03
C PRO A 319 17.15 -8.15 -6.16
N CYS A 320 17.32 -8.48 -4.89
CA CYS A 320 17.87 -7.55 -3.92
C CYS A 320 18.69 -8.20 -2.81
N ARG A 321 19.60 -7.41 -2.22
CA ARG A 321 20.27 -7.73 -0.94
C ARG A 321 19.90 -6.67 0.09
N VAL A 322 19.64 -7.11 1.32
CA VAL A 322 19.32 -6.24 2.44
C VAL A 322 20.51 -6.19 3.40
N GLU A 323 20.89 -5.00 3.83
CA GLU A 323 21.95 -4.78 4.82
C GLU A 323 21.45 -3.89 5.95
N LYS A 324 21.71 -4.29 7.20
CA LYS A 324 21.40 -3.48 8.37
C LYS A 324 22.56 -2.54 8.67
N ARG A 325 22.24 -1.27 8.87
CA ARG A 325 23.21 -0.21 9.16
C ARG A 325 23.40 -0.04 10.68
N PRO A 326 24.54 0.55 11.11
CA PRO A 326 24.79 0.81 12.54
C PRO A 326 23.74 1.70 13.22
N ASP A 327 23.08 2.57 12.46
CA ASP A 327 22.02 3.47 12.93
C ASP A 327 20.64 2.79 13.04
N GLY A 328 20.55 1.48 12.79
CA GLY A 328 19.31 0.70 12.84
C GLY A 328 18.44 0.79 11.57
N THR A 329 18.80 1.61 10.59
CA THR A 329 18.16 1.63 9.27
C THR A 329 18.72 0.52 8.37
N TYR A 330 18.12 0.35 7.19
CA TYR A 330 18.52 -0.69 6.24
C TYR A 330 18.87 -0.09 4.89
N THR A 331 19.86 -0.66 4.22
CA THR A 331 20.13 -0.42 2.81
C THR A 331 19.57 -1.59 2.01
N VAL A 332 18.74 -1.31 1.01
CA VAL A 332 18.28 -2.32 0.05
C VAL A 332 19.01 -2.08 -1.27
N HIS A 333 19.86 -3.03 -1.63
CA HIS A 333 20.60 -3.04 -2.88
C HIS A 333 19.77 -3.77 -3.94
N LEU A 334 19.55 -3.13 -5.08
CA LEU A 334 18.75 -3.64 -6.19
C LEU A 334 19.69 -4.13 -7.30
N ALA A 335 19.42 -5.31 -7.86
CA ALA A 335 20.26 -5.90 -8.92
C ALA A 335 20.30 -5.05 -10.20
N HIS A 336 19.23 -4.31 -10.48
CA HIS A 336 19.18 -3.34 -11.57
C HIS A 336 18.57 -2.02 -11.11
N ALA A 337 18.82 -0.96 -11.88
CA ALA A 337 18.37 0.37 -11.53
C ALA A 337 16.84 0.48 -11.65
N VAL A 338 16.21 1.03 -10.62
CA VAL A 338 14.76 1.18 -10.57
C VAL A 338 14.39 2.65 -10.63
N ARG A 339 13.46 2.96 -11.53
CA ARG A 339 12.93 4.31 -11.70
C ARG A 339 12.07 4.72 -10.50
N ALA A 340 12.22 5.96 -10.05
CA ALA A 340 11.39 6.66 -9.07
C ALA A 340 11.26 5.90 -7.75
N VAL A 341 12.40 5.75 -7.06
CA VAL A 341 12.41 5.50 -5.61
C VAL A 341 11.88 6.77 -4.95
N THR A 342 10.88 6.62 -4.08
CA THR A 342 10.09 7.74 -3.59
C THR A 342 10.04 7.71 -2.07
N PRO A 343 10.66 8.67 -1.38
CA PRO A 343 10.58 8.78 0.08
C PRO A 343 9.12 8.77 0.57
N GLY A 344 8.85 8.02 1.64
CA GLY A 344 7.51 7.80 2.19
C GLY A 344 6.75 6.61 1.59
N GLN A 345 7.14 6.10 0.41
CA GLN A 345 6.60 4.83 -0.09
C GLN A 345 7.17 3.65 0.69
N VAL A 346 6.61 2.46 0.45
CA VAL A 346 7.02 1.23 1.14
C VAL A 346 7.92 0.40 0.24
N VAL A 347 9.01 -0.12 0.81
CA VAL A 347 9.77 -1.21 0.21
C VAL A 347 9.39 -2.51 0.92
N ALA A 348 8.80 -3.46 0.19
CA ALA A 348 8.46 -4.78 0.70
C ALA A 348 9.49 -5.80 0.21
N VAL A 349 9.96 -6.68 1.10
CA VAL A 349 10.97 -7.70 0.80
C VAL A 349 10.32 -9.09 0.81
N TYR A 350 10.67 -9.90 -0.17
CA TYR A 350 10.11 -11.22 -0.41
C TYR A 350 11.20 -12.28 -0.57
N ASP A 351 10.89 -13.48 -0.09
CA ASP A 351 11.63 -14.73 -0.37
C ASP A 351 10.71 -15.63 -1.21
N GLY A 352 10.96 -15.67 -2.51
CA GLY A 352 10.00 -16.20 -3.49
C GLY A 352 8.63 -15.49 -3.36
N ASP A 353 7.61 -16.27 -3.00
CA ASP A 353 6.26 -15.74 -2.78
C ASP A 353 6.03 -15.21 -1.36
N VAL A 354 6.90 -15.53 -0.40
CA VAL A 354 6.69 -15.18 1.02
C VAL A 354 7.09 -13.73 1.25
N CYS A 355 6.17 -12.93 1.79
CA CYS A 355 6.46 -11.58 2.23
C CYS A 355 7.16 -11.63 3.59
N LEU A 356 8.40 -11.15 3.66
CA LEU A 356 9.17 -11.15 4.90
C LEU A 356 8.80 -9.96 5.78
N GLY A 357 8.52 -8.82 5.17
CA GLY A 357 8.24 -7.56 5.87
C GLY A 357 8.44 -6.35 4.95
N CYS A 358 8.45 -5.15 5.56
CA CYS A 358 8.68 -3.92 4.82
C CYS A 358 9.33 -2.80 5.64
N GLY A 359 9.86 -1.81 4.91
CA GLY A 359 10.36 -0.54 5.42
C GLY A 359 9.76 0.66 4.68
N LEU A 360 9.85 1.84 5.30
CA LEU A 360 9.59 3.13 4.70
C LEU A 360 10.82 3.57 3.90
N GLN A 361 10.64 3.84 2.62
CA GLN A 361 11.67 4.42 1.77
C GLN A 361 12.06 5.79 2.32
N MET A 362 13.35 5.97 2.54
CA MET A 362 13.96 7.26 2.84
C MET A 362 14.55 7.83 1.54
N GLU A 363 15.45 8.80 1.65
CA GLU A 363 16.25 9.27 0.53
C GLU A 363 17.05 8.12 -0.10
N SER A 364 17.12 8.15 -1.43
CA SER A 364 17.93 7.24 -2.23
C SER A 364 19.10 8.00 -2.83
N ASP A 365 20.28 7.39 -2.84
CA ASP A 365 21.38 7.86 -3.66
C ASP A 365 20.95 7.68 -5.12
N GLY A 366 20.65 8.80 -5.81
CA GLY A 366 20.40 8.77 -7.25
C GLY A 366 21.60 8.18 -7.98
N LEU A 367 21.41 7.67 -9.21
CA LEU A 367 22.55 7.58 -10.10
C LEU A 367 23.00 9.02 -10.38
N GLU A 368 24.04 9.48 -9.67
CA GLU A 368 24.77 10.66 -10.08
C GLU A 368 25.09 10.51 -11.57
N SER A 369 24.93 11.60 -12.32
CA SER A 369 25.52 11.69 -13.65
C SER A 369 26.97 11.30 -13.48
N VAL A 370 27.36 10.17 -14.07
CA VAL A 370 28.75 9.72 -14.09
C VAL A 370 29.55 10.88 -14.65
N GLU A 371 30.25 11.62 -13.78
CA GLU A 371 31.34 12.47 -14.22
C GLU A 371 32.33 11.56 -14.93
N GLU A 372 32.72 12.01 -16.11
CA GLU A 372 33.65 11.36 -17.02
C GLU A 372 34.75 10.63 -16.24
N VAL A 373 34.89 9.32 -16.51
CA VAL A 373 36.12 8.62 -16.15
C VAL A 373 37.23 9.40 -16.83
N GLY A 374 37.97 10.15 -16.01
CA GLY A 374 39.02 11.04 -16.44
C GLY A 374 39.97 10.33 -17.40
N SER A 375 40.23 11.02 -18.50
CA SER A 375 41.44 10.88 -19.26
C SER A 375 42.64 11.07 -18.33
N GLU A 376 43.23 9.99 -17.85
CA GLU A 376 44.64 9.96 -17.48
C GLU A 376 45.37 9.13 -18.53
N GLY A 377 45.88 9.84 -19.54
CA GLY A 377 47.07 9.38 -20.22
C GLY A 377 48.26 9.51 -19.28
N SER A 378 49.14 8.53 -19.30
CA SER A 378 50.56 8.77 -19.04
C SER A 378 51.37 7.94 -20.03
N GLU A 379 52.14 8.70 -20.80
CA GLU A 379 53.40 8.48 -21.54
C GLU A 379 53.93 7.06 -21.78
#